data_AF-A0A1Y2FS38-F1
#
_entry.id   AF-A0A1Y2FS38-F1
#
_cell.length_a   1.000
_cell.length_b   1.000
_cell.length_c   1.000
_cell.angle_alpha   90.00
_cell.angle_beta   90.00
_cell.angle_gamma   90.00
#
_symmetry.space_group_name_H-M   'P 1'
#
loop_
_entity.id
_entity.type
_entity.pdbx_description
1 polymer ?
#
loop_
_entity_poly.entity_id
_entity_poly.type
_entity_poly.pdbx_seq_one_letter_code
_entity_poly.pdbx_strand_id
1 'polypeptide(L)'
;MSRNWSGEEFAIRRRLVQFWRKQDGNIIRINFRPVEPGATRSPHAVIISCIYWEERQECFFTSVDAIFLLESLIGNRFAVEEKNRIRRNLEGFRPLTVGKGKPDSDNFFKLIMGFPAPKPRNIEKDVKAFPWRILTSALRKIIGKYS
;
A
#
# COMPACT_ATOMS: atom_id res chain seq x y z
N MET A 1 12.18 -4.78 -0.41
CA MET A 1 11.08 -4.29 0.45
C MET A 1 10.41 -5.40 1.28
N SER A 2 10.34 -6.65 0.80
CA SER A 2 9.68 -7.77 1.49
C SER A 2 10.60 -8.74 2.25
N ARG A 3 11.92 -8.47 2.36
CA ARG A 3 12.91 -9.36 3.00
C ARG A 3 13.31 -8.85 4.39
N ASN A 4 13.84 -9.72 5.24
CA ASN A 4 14.37 -9.41 6.59
C ASN A 4 13.32 -8.89 7.59
N TRP A 5 12.18 -9.57 7.70
CA TRP A 5 11.14 -9.24 8.68
C TRP A 5 11.64 -9.46 10.11
N SER A 6 11.29 -8.54 11.03
CA SER A 6 11.50 -8.79 12.45
C SER A 6 10.51 -9.84 12.96
N GLY A 7 10.81 -10.48 14.09
CA GLY A 7 9.89 -11.43 14.72
C GLY A 7 8.54 -10.79 15.05
N GLU A 8 8.55 -9.53 15.49
CA GLU A 8 7.34 -8.75 15.76
C GLU A 8 6.52 -8.48 14.50
N GLU A 9 7.16 -8.04 13.41
CA GLU A 9 6.48 -7.81 12.13
C GLU A 9 5.83 -9.10 11.62
N PHE A 10 6.52 -10.23 11.77
CA PHE A 10 6.01 -11.52 11.32
C PHE A 10 4.87 -12.02 12.22
N ALA A 11 4.94 -11.80 13.55
CA ALA A 11 3.88 -12.15 14.49
C ALA A 11 2.56 -11.44 14.15
N ILE A 12 2.62 -10.16 13.76
CA ILE A 12 1.44 -9.40 13.34
C ILE A 12 1.18 -9.45 11.83
N ARG A 13 2.01 -10.16 11.06
CA ARG A 13 1.94 -10.28 9.60
C ARG A 13 1.89 -8.92 8.86
N ARG A 14 2.47 -7.88 9.46
CA ARG A 14 2.50 -6.51 8.92
C ARG A 14 3.83 -5.84 9.18
N ARG A 15 4.41 -5.29 8.12
CA ARG A 15 5.52 -4.34 8.15
C ARG A 15 5.03 -2.97 7.71
N LEU A 16 5.39 -1.93 8.46
CA LEU A 16 5.15 -0.55 8.04
C LEU A 16 6.32 -0.06 7.20
N VAL A 17 6.04 0.51 6.04
CA VAL A 17 7.07 1.05 5.14
C VAL A 17 6.79 2.52 4.91
N GLN A 18 7.73 3.37 5.33
CA GLN A 18 7.71 4.80 5.07
C GLN A 18 8.28 5.06 3.67
N PHE A 19 7.60 5.88 2.88
CA PHE A 19 8.01 6.37 1.57
C PHE A 19 8.13 7.89 1.60
N TRP A 20 9.10 8.43 0.87
CA TRP A 20 9.23 9.86 0.62
C TRP A 20 9.86 10.10 -0.75
N ARG A 21 9.58 11.27 -1.32
CA ARG A 21 10.20 11.70 -2.57
C ARG A 21 11.40 12.60 -2.29
N LYS A 22 12.43 12.50 -3.12
CA LYS A 22 13.51 13.48 -3.24
C LYS A 22 13.55 13.89 -4.72
N GLN A 23 13.46 15.18 -4.98
CA GLN A 23 13.58 15.72 -6.33
C GLN A 23 15.02 16.19 -6.54
N ASP A 24 15.59 15.82 -7.68
CA ASP A 24 16.93 16.20 -8.13
C ASP A 24 16.82 16.64 -9.59
N GLY A 25 16.67 17.95 -9.80
CA GLY A 25 16.25 18.51 -11.09
C GLY A 25 14.90 17.96 -11.56
N ASN A 26 14.89 17.32 -12.73
CA ASN A 26 13.70 16.68 -13.32
C ASN A 26 13.54 15.21 -12.87
N ILE A 27 14.44 14.68 -12.04
CA ILE A 27 14.38 13.30 -11.57
C ILE A 27 13.70 13.25 -10.21
N ILE A 28 12.53 12.60 -10.16
CA ILE A 28 11.87 12.27 -8.90
C ILE A 28 12.37 10.91 -8.43
N ARG A 29 13.15 10.88 -7.35
CA ARG A 29 13.58 9.65 -6.67
C ARG A 29 12.63 9.33 -5.52
N ILE A 30 12.03 8.15 -5.55
CA ILE A 30 11.20 7.63 -4.46
C ILE A 30 12.09 6.77 -3.57
N ASN A 31 12.19 7.15 -2.31
CA ASN A 31 12.93 6.42 -1.29
C ASN A 31 11.96 5.75 -0.33
N PHE A 32 12.43 4.70 0.35
CA PHE A 32 11.62 3.96 1.30
C PHE A 32 12.47 3.32 2.40
N ARG A 33 11.87 3.10 3.56
CA ARG A 33 12.48 2.35 4.67
C ARG A 33 11.40 1.67 5.52
N PRO A 34 11.68 0.49 6.12
CA PRO A 34 10.82 -0.05 7.17
C PRO A 34 10.84 0.89 8.38
N VAL A 35 9.72 0.97 9.10
CA VAL A 35 9.58 1.79 10.32
C VAL A 35 8.77 1.04 11.38
N GLU A 36 9.04 1.36 12.63
CA GLU A 36 8.28 0.85 13.76
C GLU A 36 6.92 1.56 13.91
N PRO A 37 5.92 0.89 14.51
CA PRO A 37 4.68 1.55 14.91
C PRO A 37 4.96 2.78 15.79
N GLY A 38 4.33 3.91 15.48
CA GLY A 38 4.51 5.15 16.24
C GLY A 38 5.72 6.01 15.84
N ALA A 39 6.53 5.57 14.86
CA ALA A 39 7.65 6.37 14.36
C ALA A 39 7.21 7.76 13.87
N THR A 40 8.01 8.77 14.20
CA THR A 40 7.78 10.16 13.77
C THR A 40 7.82 10.26 12.26
N ARG A 41 6.74 10.77 11.66
CA ARG A 41 6.65 10.96 10.21
C ARG A 41 7.40 12.23 9.82
N SER A 42 8.32 12.10 8.87
CA SER A 42 8.88 13.28 8.20
C SER A 42 7.77 14.00 7.41
N PRO A 43 7.83 15.33 7.28
CA PRO A 43 6.93 16.07 6.39
C PRO A 43 6.95 15.48 4.97
N HIS A 44 5.78 15.33 4.36
CA HIS A 44 5.60 14.71 3.02
C HIS A 44 5.95 13.22 2.91
N ALA A 45 6.21 12.54 4.02
CA ALA A 45 6.33 11.09 4.03
C ALA A 45 4.98 10.42 4.28
N VAL A 46 4.81 9.25 3.67
CA VAL A 46 3.64 8.39 3.82
C VAL A 46 4.06 7.02 4.29
N ILE A 47 3.25 6.39 5.13
CA ILE A 47 3.47 5.03 5.59
C ILE A 47 2.35 4.16 5.02
N ILE A 48 2.74 3.06 4.39
CA ILE A 48 1.81 2.02 3.92
C ILE A 48 2.12 0.67 4.54
N SER A 49 1.16 -0.24 4.47
CA SER A 49 1.28 -1.59 5.02
C SER A 49 1.81 -2.56 3.98
N CYS A 50 2.95 -3.20 4.27
CA CYS A 50 3.38 -4.44 3.62
C CYS A 50 2.83 -5.60 4.45
N ILE A 51 1.89 -6.35 3.89
CA ILE A 51 1.09 -7.32 4.63
C ILE A 51 1.43 -8.71 4.13
N TYR A 52 1.85 -9.61 5.02
CA TYR A 52 2.16 -10.97 4.64
C TYR A 52 0.89 -11.82 4.62
N TRP A 53 0.61 -12.44 3.47
CA TRP A 53 -0.51 -13.36 3.31
C TRP A 53 0.02 -14.80 3.37
N GLU A 54 -0.26 -15.49 4.46
CA GLU A 54 0.24 -16.84 4.74
C GLU A 54 -0.24 -17.88 3.74
N GLU A 55 -1.52 -17.93 3.40
CA GLU A 55 -2.07 -18.90 2.45
C GLU A 55 -1.46 -18.75 1.04
N ARG A 56 -0.90 -17.59 0.72
CA ARG A 56 -0.23 -17.31 -0.56
C ARG A 56 1.29 -17.21 -0.48
N GLN A 57 1.86 -17.26 0.73
CA GLN A 57 3.29 -17.10 0.98
C GLN A 57 3.91 -15.84 0.32
N GLU A 58 3.15 -14.75 0.21
CA GLU A 58 3.58 -13.52 -0.46
C GLU A 58 3.10 -12.26 0.29
N CYS A 59 3.82 -11.15 0.09
CA CYS A 59 3.45 -9.85 0.64
C CYS A 59 2.49 -9.09 -0.29
N PHE A 60 1.58 -8.31 0.29
CA PHE A 60 0.57 -7.51 -0.40
C PHE A 60 0.50 -6.07 0.13
N PHE A 61 -0.05 -5.17 -0.67
CA PHE A 61 -0.55 -3.86 -0.26
C PHE A 61 -1.97 -3.68 -0.78
N THR A 62 -2.73 -2.75 -0.20
CA THR A 62 -4.12 -2.52 -0.57
C THR A 62 -4.28 -1.39 -1.58
N SER A 63 -5.43 -1.32 -2.26
CA SER A 63 -5.79 -0.15 -3.09
C SER A 63 -5.80 1.16 -2.29
N VAL A 64 -6.13 1.10 -1.00
CA VAL A 64 -6.11 2.28 -0.12
C VAL A 64 -4.68 2.75 0.11
N ASP A 65 -3.75 1.83 0.40
CA ASP A 65 -2.32 2.11 0.50
C ASP A 65 -1.79 2.74 -0.81
N ALA A 66 -2.18 2.17 -1.96
CA ALA A 66 -1.73 2.66 -3.27
C ALA A 66 -2.14 4.12 -3.53
N ILE A 67 -3.39 4.47 -3.23
CA ILE A 67 -3.89 5.84 -3.42
C ILE A 67 -3.20 6.81 -2.47
N PHE A 68 -3.07 6.47 -1.18
CA PHE A 68 -2.39 7.34 -0.22
C PHE A 68 -0.92 7.54 -0.58
N LEU A 69 -0.25 6.49 -1.05
CA LEU A 69 1.12 6.60 -1.52
C LEU A 69 1.23 7.57 -2.69
N LEU A 70 0.38 7.43 -3.71
CA LEU A 70 0.39 8.30 -4.88
C LEU A 70 0.07 9.76 -4.53
N GLU A 71 -0.91 10.02 -3.67
CA GLU A 71 -1.23 11.38 -3.20
C GLU A 71 0.00 12.03 -2.53
N SER A 72 0.72 11.28 -1.68
CA SER A 72 1.92 11.77 -1.00
C SER A 72 3.09 12.00 -1.96
N LEU A 73 3.29 11.11 -2.94
CA LEU A 73 4.40 11.22 -3.88
C LEU A 73 4.20 12.35 -4.89
N ILE A 74 2.96 12.61 -5.30
CA ILE A 74 2.62 13.74 -6.17
C ILE A 74 2.55 15.04 -5.36
N GLY A 75 2.26 14.96 -4.06
CA GLY A 75 2.16 16.11 -3.16
C GLY A 75 0.81 16.82 -3.26
N ASN A 76 -0.22 16.11 -3.73
CA ASN A 76 -1.58 16.63 -3.86
C ASN A 76 -2.61 15.56 -3.47
N ARG A 77 -3.74 15.99 -2.91
CA ARG A 77 -4.90 15.13 -2.71
C ARG A 77 -5.63 14.95 -4.03
N PHE A 78 -6.08 13.73 -4.30
CA PHE A 78 -6.85 13.46 -5.51
C PHE A 78 -8.34 13.66 -5.28
N ALA A 79 -8.98 14.26 -6.29
CA ALA A 79 -10.43 14.29 -6.43
C ALA A 79 -10.97 12.85 -6.61
N VAL A 80 -12.29 12.69 -6.46
CA VAL A 80 -12.95 11.37 -6.51
C VAL A 80 -12.80 10.74 -7.90
N GLU A 81 -12.94 11.55 -8.94
CA GLU A 81 -12.80 11.18 -10.35
C GLU A 81 -11.40 10.62 -10.61
N GLU A 82 -10.39 11.30 -10.05
CA GLU A 82 -9.00 10.93 -10.20
C GLU A 82 -8.67 9.64 -9.44
N LYS A 83 -9.20 9.48 -8.22
CA LYS A 83 -9.11 8.22 -7.47
C LYS A 83 -9.72 7.06 -8.26
N ASN A 84 -10.85 7.28 -8.91
CA ASN A 84 -11.50 6.26 -9.74
C ASN A 84 -10.68 5.95 -11.01
N ARG A 85 -10.07 6.96 -11.65
CA ARG A 85 -9.14 6.75 -12.77
C ARG A 85 -7.93 5.91 -12.36
N ILE A 86 -7.32 6.22 -11.21
CA ILE A 86 -6.20 5.45 -10.65
C ILE A 86 -6.62 4.01 -10.36
N ARG A 87 -7.78 3.79 -9.73
CA ARG A 87 -8.32 2.44 -9.46
C ARG A 87 -8.47 1.61 -10.74
N ARG A 88 -9.03 2.20 -11.81
CA ARG A 88 -9.13 1.51 -13.12
C ARG A 88 -7.77 1.16 -13.71
N ASN A 89 -6.77 2.04 -13.59
CA ASN A 89 -5.40 1.73 -14.01
C ASN A 89 -4.79 0.59 -13.18
N LEU A 90 -5.09 0.57 -11.88
CA LEU A 90 -4.63 -0.48 -10.96
C LEU A 90 -5.27 -1.84 -11.25
N GLU A 91 -6.54 -1.90 -11.68
CA GLU A 91 -7.18 -3.18 -12.07
C GLU A 91 -6.40 -3.92 -13.17
N GLY A 92 -5.69 -3.20 -14.05
CA GLY A 92 -4.81 -3.81 -15.06
C GLY A 92 -3.66 -4.64 -14.49
N PHE A 93 -3.34 -4.49 -13.21
CA PHE A 93 -2.36 -5.32 -12.49
C PHE A 93 -2.98 -6.57 -11.84
N ARG A 94 -4.26 -6.86 -12.14
CA ARG A 94 -4.99 -8.06 -11.69
C ARG A 94 -4.97 -8.22 -10.15
N PRO A 95 -5.55 -7.28 -9.39
CA PRO A 95 -5.67 -7.41 -7.94
C PRO A 95 -6.52 -8.61 -7.54
N LEU A 96 -6.25 -9.11 -6.33
CA LEU A 96 -7.15 -10.02 -5.65
C LEU A 96 -8.23 -9.23 -4.94
N THR A 97 -9.47 -9.70 -5.02
CA THR A 97 -10.61 -9.06 -4.34
C THR A 97 -10.87 -9.79 -3.03
N VAL A 98 -10.34 -9.21 -1.95
CA VAL A 98 -10.36 -9.75 -0.59
C VAL A 98 -11.58 -9.19 0.14
N GLY A 99 -12.38 -10.05 0.74
CA GLY A 99 -13.64 -9.63 1.35
C GLY A 99 -14.17 -10.62 2.38
N LYS A 100 -15.10 -10.14 3.21
CA LYS A 100 -15.77 -10.95 4.23
C LYS A 100 -16.56 -12.08 3.58
N GLY A 101 -16.43 -13.30 4.11
CA GLY A 101 -17.21 -14.46 3.66
C GLY A 101 -16.70 -15.12 2.38
N LYS A 102 -15.55 -14.68 1.84
CA LYS A 102 -14.86 -15.41 0.75
C LYS A 102 -13.90 -16.43 1.36
N PRO A 103 -14.13 -17.75 1.21
CA PRO A 103 -13.35 -18.78 1.88
C PRO A 103 -11.83 -18.59 1.73
N ASP A 104 -11.39 -18.25 0.51
CA ASP A 104 -9.97 -18.13 0.19
C ASP A 104 -9.29 -16.89 0.80
N SER A 105 -10.06 -15.90 1.28
CA SER A 105 -9.52 -14.59 1.68
C SER A 105 -10.08 -14.04 3.00
N ASP A 106 -10.97 -14.77 3.67
CA ASP A 106 -11.65 -14.30 4.89
C ASP A 106 -10.66 -14.07 6.04
N ASN A 107 -9.70 -14.98 6.24
CA ASN A 107 -8.63 -14.81 7.23
C ASN A 107 -7.77 -13.57 6.94
N PHE A 108 -7.38 -13.40 5.68
CA PHE A 108 -6.59 -12.25 5.25
C PHE A 108 -7.38 -10.94 5.37
N PHE A 109 -8.67 -10.94 5.06
CA PHE A 109 -9.55 -9.79 5.28
C PHE A 109 -9.64 -9.42 6.76
N LYS A 110 -9.90 -10.41 7.64
CA LYS A 110 -9.94 -10.23 9.10
C LYS A 110 -8.62 -9.67 9.63
N LEU A 111 -7.48 -10.19 9.16
CA LEU A 111 -6.15 -9.69 9.50
C LEU A 111 -6.00 -8.21 9.16
N ILE A 112 -6.36 -7.79 7.93
CA ILE A 112 -6.32 -6.38 7.50
C ILE A 112 -7.18 -5.50 8.40
N MET A 113 -8.39 -5.96 8.72
CA MET A 113 -9.33 -5.22 9.56
C MET A 113 -8.91 -5.15 11.04
N GLY A 114 -8.10 -6.11 11.50
CA GLY A 114 -7.55 -6.18 12.85
C GLY A 114 -6.38 -5.23 13.12
N PHE A 115 -5.81 -4.62 12.08
CA PHE A 115 -4.63 -3.77 12.24
C PHE A 115 -4.88 -2.49 13.05
N PRO A 116 -3.93 -2.07 13.90
CA PRO A 116 -4.02 -0.81 14.63
C PRO A 116 -3.88 0.39 13.69
N ALA A 117 -4.23 1.57 14.21
CA ALA A 117 -4.16 2.82 13.47
C ALA A 117 -2.77 3.08 12.85
N PRO A 118 -2.68 3.70 11.66
CA PRO A 118 -3.78 4.21 10.85
C PRO A 118 -4.52 3.06 10.15
N LYS A 119 -5.77 2.83 10.54
CA LYS A 119 -6.65 1.91 9.84
C LYS A 119 -6.96 2.55 8.48
N PRO A 120 -7.03 1.79 7.40
CA PRO A 120 -7.81 2.21 6.25
C PRO A 120 -9.23 2.53 6.76
N ARG A 121 -9.59 3.82 6.91
CA ARG A 121 -10.88 4.25 7.46
C ARG A 121 -12.02 3.58 6.65
N ASN A 122 -12.93 2.92 7.36
CA ASN A 122 -14.19 2.32 6.87
C ASN A 122 -14.08 1.45 5.61
N ILE A 123 -13.27 0.38 5.66
CA ILE A 123 -13.38 -0.71 4.68
C ILE A 123 -14.44 -1.71 5.17
N GLU A 124 -15.72 -1.37 5.00
CA GLU A 124 -16.84 -2.31 5.17
C GLU A 124 -17.07 -3.18 3.92
N LYS A 125 -16.30 -2.93 2.85
CA LYS A 125 -16.45 -3.54 1.53
C LYS A 125 -15.21 -4.34 1.14
N ASP A 126 -15.34 -5.13 0.08
CA ASP A 126 -14.21 -5.79 -0.58
C ASP A 126 -13.05 -4.83 -0.82
N VAL A 127 -11.85 -5.25 -0.43
CA VAL A 127 -10.60 -4.54 -0.67
C VAL A 127 -9.83 -5.20 -1.81
N LYS A 128 -9.20 -4.39 -2.64
CA LYS A 128 -8.28 -4.88 -3.67
C LYS A 128 -6.89 -5.02 -3.05
N ALA A 129 -6.35 -6.23 -3.07
CA ALA A 129 -5.01 -6.54 -2.61
C ALA A 129 -4.10 -6.82 -3.82
N PHE A 130 -2.92 -6.21 -3.81
CA PHE A 130 -1.94 -6.29 -4.88
C PHE A 130 -0.66 -6.93 -4.38
N PRO A 131 -0.05 -7.88 -5.11
CA PRO A 131 1.24 -8.45 -4.74
C PRO A 131 2.28 -7.33 -4.63
N TRP A 132 3.01 -7.28 -3.52
CA TRP A 132 3.96 -6.20 -3.23
C TRP A 132 5.00 -6.00 -4.34
N ARG A 133 5.39 -7.07 -5.02
CA ARG A 133 6.30 -7.03 -6.18
C ARG A 133 5.88 -6.09 -7.30
N ILE A 134 4.58 -5.82 -7.46
CA ILE A 134 4.06 -4.96 -8.54
C ILE A 134 4.10 -3.47 -8.18
N LEU A 135 4.39 -3.12 -6.93
CA LEU A 135 4.34 -1.75 -6.43
C LEU A 135 5.17 -0.79 -7.30
N THR A 136 6.42 -1.15 -7.58
CA THR A 136 7.32 -0.32 -8.39
C THR A 136 6.78 -0.09 -9.81
N SER A 137 6.28 -1.13 -10.46
CA SER A 137 5.68 -1.01 -11.81
C SER A 137 4.40 -0.18 -11.80
N ALA A 138 3.55 -0.33 -10.78
CA ALA A 138 2.32 0.45 -10.63
C ALA A 138 2.62 1.94 -10.42
N LEU A 139 3.55 2.25 -9.52
CA LEU A 139 3.98 3.63 -9.28
C LEU A 139 4.55 4.28 -10.54
N ARG A 140 5.46 3.61 -11.25
CA ARG A 140 6.04 4.14 -12.50
C ARG A 140 4.96 4.42 -13.56
N LYS A 141 4.03 3.48 -13.76
CA LYS A 141 2.96 3.61 -14.75
C LYS A 141 2.00 4.76 -14.44
N ILE A 142 1.73 5.01 -13.16
CA ILE A 142 0.76 6.04 -12.75
C ILE A 142 1.44 7.40 -12.65
N ILE A 143 2.60 7.50 -11.99
CA ILE A 143 3.33 8.76 -11.81
C ILE A 143 3.82 9.31 -13.15
N GLY A 144 4.19 8.46 -14.11
CA GLY A 144 4.58 8.90 -15.46
C GLY A 144 3.50 9.66 -16.23
N LYS A 145 2.25 9.73 -15.74
CA LYS A 145 1.18 10.56 -16.29
C LYS A 145 1.10 11.97 -15.70
N TYR A 146 1.91 12.26 -14.67
CA TYR A 146 1.95 13.55 -13.95
C TYR A 146 3.32 14.24 -14.03
N SER A 147 4.26 13.66 -14.79
CA SER A 147 5.54 14.27 -15.16
C SER A 147 5.51 14.83 -16.57
#